data_AF-A0A9P7GIC9-F1
#
_entry.id   AF-A0A9P7GIC9-F1
#
_cell.length_a   1.000
_cell.length_b   1.000
_cell.length_c   1.000
_cell.angle_alpha   90.00
_cell.angle_beta   90.00
_cell.angle_gamma   90.00
#
_symmetry.space_group_name_H-M   'P 1'
#
loop_
_entity.id
_entity.type
_entity.pdbx_description
1 polymer ?
#
loop_
_entity_poly.entity_id
_entity_poly.type
_entity_poly.pdbx_seq_one_letter_code
_entity_poly.pdbx_strand_id
1 'polypeptide(L)'
;MLSNIEQAVLDLLHTKQTITVPNVFSAYMRIAGHDIGDTEKAVVTFERALDKHAVRADVVQSPMIAKLRNQYWYTKLGGREDGDGECHMCEHCGGMRLKDKRHRHPPTAGPPAEDTRPLKTKP
;
A
#
# COMPACT_ATOMS: atom_id res chain seq x y z
N MET A 1 7.05 17.23 11.34
CA MET A 1 8.05 16.86 10.33
C MET A 1 7.36 16.14 9.20
N LEU A 2 7.61 16.53 7.95
CA LEU A 2 7.08 15.87 6.77
C LEU A 2 7.82 14.55 6.54
N SER A 3 7.10 13.49 6.18
CA SER A 3 7.70 12.23 5.75
C SER A 3 8.40 12.37 4.39
N ASN A 4 9.28 11.41 4.04
CA ASN A 4 10.00 11.43 2.77
C ASN A 4 9.05 11.46 1.55
N ILE A 5 7.89 10.79 1.63
CA ILE A 5 6.90 10.80 0.54
C ILE A 5 6.15 12.14 0.45
N GLU A 6 5.85 12.77 1.60
CA GLU A 6 5.25 14.10 1.65
C GLU A 6 6.22 15.16 1.10
N GLN A 7 7.50 15.07 1.45
CA GLN A 7 8.57 15.92 0.92
C GLN A 7 8.75 15.72 -0.59
N ALA A 8 8.70 14.48 -1.09
CA ALA A 8 8.80 14.19 -2.52
C ALA A 8 7.66 14.83 -3.33
N VAL A 9 6.42 14.74 -2.83
CA VAL A 9 5.27 15.39 -3.49
C VAL A 9 5.40 16.91 -3.44
N LEU A 10 5.83 17.48 -2.32
CA LEU A 10 6.05 18.93 -2.19
C LEU A 10 7.16 19.46 -3.11
N ASP A 11 8.26 18.73 -3.24
CA ASP A 11 9.36 19.08 -4.13
C ASP A 11 8.90 19.13 -5.60
N LEU A 12 8.10 18.16 -6.04
CA LEU A 12 7.51 18.16 -7.38
C LEU A 12 6.54 19.33 -7.58
N LEU A 13 5.74 19.68 -6.57
CA LEU A 13 4.86 20.85 -6.62
C LEU A 13 5.65 22.16 -6.74
N HIS A 14 6.74 22.30 -5.98
CA HIS A 14 7.61 23.48 -6.04
C HIS A 14 8.34 23.61 -7.38
N THR A 15 8.76 22.48 -7.96
CA THR A 15 9.41 22.42 -9.27
C THR A 15 8.42 22.42 -10.44
N LYS A 16 7.11 22.51 -10.16
CA LYS A 16 6.01 22.50 -11.14
C LYS A 16 6.02 21.26 -12.05
N GLN A 17 6.52 20.14 -11.55
CA GLN A 17 6.49 18.87 -12.25
C GLN A 17 5.14 18.18 -12.09
N THR A 18 4.81 17.30 -13.03
CA THR A 18 3.60 16.48 -12.96
C THR A 18 3.74 15.42 -11.86
N ILE A 19 2.69 15.26 -11.05
CA ILE A 19 2.65 14.27 -9.97
C ILE A 19 2.27 12.91 -10.55
N THR A 20 3.28 12.16 -10.97
CA THR A 20 3.16 10.80 -11.50
C THR A 20 3.98 9.82 -10.65
N VAL A 21 3.64 8.52 -10.70
CA VAL A 21 4.38 7.48 -9.97
C VAL A 21 5.89 7.53 -10.26
N PRO A 22 6.36 7.59 -11.53
CA PRO A 22 7.80 7.65 -11.81
C PRO A 22 8.49 8.89 -11.26
N ASN A 23 7.85 10.06 -11.34
CA ASN A 23 8.42 11.32 -10.85
C ASN A 23 8.52 11.31 -9.33
N VAL A 24 7.47 10.85 -8.65
CA VAL A 24 7.43 10.78 -7.18
C VAL A 24 8.40 9.73 -6.67
N PHE A 25 8.53 8.58 -7.33
CA PHE A 25 9.50 7.56 -6.97
C PHE A 25 10.94 8.09 -7.09
N SER A 26 11.25 8.79 -8.19
CA SER A 26 12.58 9.40 -8.40
C SER A 26 12.90 10.45 -7.33
N ALA A 27 11.95 11.33 -7.01
CA ALA A 27 12.10 12.31 -5.93
C ALA A 27 12.24 11.64 -4.55
N TYR A 28 11.48 10.58 -4.29
CA TYR A 28 11.54 9.80 -3.05
C TYR A 28 12.90 9.15 -2.87
N MET A 29 13.47 8.51 -3.90
CA MET A 29 14.81 7.91 -3.83
C MET A 29 15.87 8.94 -3.42
N ARG A 30 15.82 10.13 -4.04
CA ARG A 30 16.74 11.24 -3.74
C ARG A 30 16.59 11.71 -2.29
N ILE A 31 15.37 11.87 -1.79
CA ILE A 31 15.09 12.38 -0.43
C ILE A 31 15.38 11.33 0.64
N ALA A 32 15.06 10.07 0.38
CA ALA A 32 15.28 8.96 1.30
C ALA A 32 16.75 8.49 1.33
N GLY A 33 17.59 8.99 0.42
CA GLY A 33 19.01 8.63 0.33
C GLY A 33 19.22 7.20 -0.17
N HIS A 34 18.35 6.70 -1.04
CA HIS A 34 18.53 5.40 -1.67
C HIS A 34 19.53 5.50 -2.83
N ASP A 35 20.54 4.64 -2.84
CA ASP A 35 21.43 4.46 -3.98
C ASP A 35 20.70 3.82 -5.17
N ILE A 36 21.16 4.14 -6.38
CA ILE A 36 20.61 3.57 -7.62
C ILE A 36 20.76 2.03 -7.64
N GLY A 37 21.79 1.50 -6.97
CA GLY A 37 22.00 0.06 -6.82
C GLY A 37 20.98 -0.66 -5.94
N ASP A 38 20.27 0.05 -5.05
CA ASP A 38 19.35 -0.51 -4.06
C ASP A 38 17.88 -0.39 -4.48
N THR A 39 17.60 -0.52 -5.79
CA THR A 39 16.28 -0.26 -6.35
C THR A 39 15.19 -1.14 -5.72
N GLU A 40 15.44 -2.42 -5.43
CA GLU A 40 14.44 -3.30 -4.80
C GLU A 40 14.05 -2.81 -3.40
N LYS A 41 15.04 -2.42 -2.59
CA LYS A 41 14.80 -1.90 -1.25
C LYS A 41 14.05 -0.56 -1.31
N ALA A 42 14.43 0.31 -2.26
CA ALA A 42 13.77 1.59 -2.49
C ALA A 42 12.30 1.41 -2.90
N VAL A 43 12.00 0.42 -3.74
CA VAL A 43 10.63 0.07 -4.13
C VAL A 43 9.80 -0.38 -2.92
N VAL A 44 10.35 -1.25 -2.08
CA VAL A 44 9.64 -1.73 -0.87
C VAL A 44 9.41 -0.60 0.14
N THR A 45 10.38 0.28 0.37
CA THR A 45 10.20 1.42 1.30
C THR A 45 9.22 2.44 0.75
N PHE A 46 9.23 2.66 -0.57
CA PHE A 46 8.26 3.50 -1.26
C PHE A 46 6.83 2.96 -1.15
N GLU A 47 6.61 1.66 -1.40
CA GLU A 47 5.32 0.99 -1.23
C GLU A 47 4.77 1.17 0.19
N ARG A 48 5.61 0.90 1.19
CA ARG A 48 5.24 1.09 2.59
C ARG A 48 4.89 2.55 2.90
N ALA A 49 5.59 3.51 2.28
CA ALA A 49 5.30 4.93 2.47
C ALA A 49 3.94 5.31 1.84
N LEU A 50 3.62 4.79 0.65
CA LEU A 50 2.31 5.00 0.03
C LEU A 50 1.17 4.46 0.90
N ASP A 51 1.33 3.24 1.43
CA ASP A 51 0.29 2.61 2.23
C ASP A 51 0.08 3.33 3.57
N LYS A 52 1.17 3.77 4.22
CA LYS A 52 1.12 4.47 5.50
C LYS A 52 0.55 5.89 5.40
N HIS A 53 0.86 6.62 4.33
CA HIS A 53 0.57 8.06 4.25
C HIS A 53 -0.68 8.41 3.42
N ALA A 54 -1.33 7.44 2.76
CA ALA A 54 -2.52 7.69 1.95
C ALA A 54 -3.79 8.06 2.75
N VAL A 55 -3.86 7.76 4.05
CA VAL A 55 -5.08 7.92 4.87
C VAL A 55 -4.91 8.99 5.96
N ARG A 56 -3.89 9.84 5.83
CA ARG A 56 -3.56 10.85 6.85
C ARG A 56 -4.33 12.14 6.62
N ALA A 57 -5.47 12.27 7.30
CA ALA A 57 -6.32 13.46 7.20
C ALA A 57 -5.62 14.77 7.63
N ASP A 58 -4.55 14.68 8.42
CA ASP A 58 -3.74 15.80 8.90
C ASP A 58 -2.75 16.35 7.85
N VAL A 59 -2.63 15.70 6.69
CA VAL A 59 -1.63 16.02 5.68
C VAL A 59 -2.30 16.53 4.40
N VAL A 60 -1.98 17.77 4.02
CA VAL A 60 -2.54 18.44 2.82
C VAL A 60 -2.30 17.62 1.54
N GLN A 61 -1.16 16.92 1.47
CA GLN A 61 -0.79 16.07 0.33
C GLN A 61 -1.49 14.71 0.34
N SER A 62 -2.23 14.34 1.40
CA SER A 62 -2.85 13.01 1.54
C SER A 62 -3.76 12.63 0.37
N PRO A 63 -4.60 13.53 -0.20
CA PRO A 63 -5.41 13.19 -1.38
C PRO A 63 -4.55 12.83 -2.61
N MET A 64 -3.42 13.52 -2.79
CA MET A 64 -2.49 13.26 -3.89
C MET A 64 -1.76 11.93 -3.68
N ILE A 65 -1.31 11.66 -2.45
CA ILE A 65 -0.66 10.40 -2.07
C ILE A 65 -1.66 9.24 -2.20
N ALA A 66 -2.92 9.42 -1.83
CA ALA A 66 -3.97 8.41 -2.03
C ALA A 66 -4.21 8.10 -3.52
N LYS A 67 -4.24 9.13 -4.37
CA LYS A 67 -4.36 8.95 -5.82
C LYS A 67 -3.15 8.19 -6.40
N LEU A 68 -1.94 8.57 -5.99
CA LEU A 68 -0.70 7.88 -6.38
C LEU A 68 -0.69 6.42 -5.92
N ARG A 69 -1.08 6.16 -4.67
CA ARG A 69 -1.21 4.79 -4.13
C ARG A 69 -2.13 3.96 -5.01
N ASN A 70 -3.31 4.48 -5.31
CA ASN A 70 -4.28 3.76 -6.12
C ASN A 70 -3.76 3.51 -7.54
N GLN A 71 -3.18 4.51 -8.21
CA GLN A 71 -2.56 4.33 -9.53
C GLN A 71 -1.46 3.26 -9.51
N TYR A 72 -0.54 3.34 -8.54
CA TYR A 72 0.55 2.39 -8.40
C TYR A 72 0.06 0.95 -8.26
N TRP A 73 -0.83 0.69 -7.29
CA TRP A 73 -1.32 -0.67 -7.04
C TRP A 73 -2.26 -1.16 -8.13
N TYR A 74 -3.03 -0.27 -8.74
CA TYR A 74 -3.92 -0.64 -9.83
C TYR A 74 -3.12 -1.18 -11.02
N THR A 75 -2.08 -0.45 -11.46
CA THR A 75 -1.17 -0.91 -12.51
C THR A 75 -0.44 -2.19 -12.09
N LYS A 76 0.11 -2.24 -10.86
CA LYS A 76 0.89 -3.39 -10.37
C LYS A 76 0.08 -4.68 -10.26
N LEU A 77 -1.22 -4.59 -9.96
CA LEU A 77 -2.14 -5.74 -9.85
C LEU A 77 -2.77 -6.14 -11.20
N GLY A 78 -2.33 -5.53 -12.30
CA GLY A 78 -2.83 -5.79 -13.65
C GLY A 78 -4.22 -5.20 -13.91
N GLY A 79 -4.52 -4.04 -13.33
CA GLY A 79 -5.62 -3.18 -13.77
C GLY A 79 -5.36 -2.63 -15.18
N ARG A 80 -6.41 -2.33 -15.94
CA ARG A 80 -6.25 -1.73 -17.28
C ARG A 80 -5.80 -0.28 -17.13
N GLU A 81 -4.83 0.18 -17.93
CA GLU A 81 -4.22 1.51 -17.79
C GLU A 81 -5.21 2.70 -17.82
N ASP A 82 -6.41 2.49 -18.37
CA ASP A 82 -7.46 3.52 -18.51
C ASP A 82 -8.50 3.54 -17.38
N GLY A 83 -8.39 2.64 -16.39
CA GLY A 83 -9.39 2.51 -15.34
C GLY A 83 -9.10 3.40 -14.11
N ASP A 84 -10.13 4.08 -13.63
CA ASP A 84 -10.24 4.72 -12.31
C ASP A 84 -10.48 3.69 -11.18
N GLY A 85 -9.95 2.48 -11.35
CA GLY A 85 -10.24 1.36 -10.47
C GLY A 85 -9.70 1.56 -9.06
N GLU A 86 -10.49 1.14 -8.09
CA GLU A 86 -10.19 1.37 -6.68
C GLU A 86 -9.42 0.18 -6.09
N CYS A 87 -8.38 0.50 -5.32
CA CYS A 87 -7.59 -0.48 -4.59
C CYS A 87 -7.85 -0.38 -3.09
N HIS A 88 -7.99 -1.51 -2.41
CA HIS A 88 -8.15 -1.59 -0.96
C HIS A 88 -7.10 -2.50 -0.34
N MET A 89 -6.78 -2.25 0.93
CA MET A 89 -5.93 -3.13 1.72
C MET A 89 -6.77 -4.28 2.27
N CYS A 90 -6.34 -5.52 2.04
CA CYS A 90 -7.01 -6.70 2.57
C CYS A 90 -6.78 -6.81 4.07
N GLU A 91 -7.84 -6.82 4.87
CA GLU A 91 -7.75 -6.90 6.34
C GLU A 91 -7.16 -8.23 6.84
N HIS A 92 -7.23 -9.28 6.03
CA HIS A 92 -6.77 -10.62 6.43
C HIS A 92 -5.28 -10.88 6.14
N CYS A 93 -4.73 -10.28 5.07
CA CYS A 93 -3.34 -10.52 4.66
C CYS A 93 -2.49 -9.24 4.54
N GLY A 94 -3.06 -8.06 4.79
CA GLY A 94 -2.38 -6.78 4.69
C GLY A 94 -1.97 -6.35 3.27
N GLY A 95 -2.27 -7.16 2.25
CA GLY A 95 -1.88 -6.89 0.87
C GLY A 95 -2.91 -6.04 0.11
N MET A 96 -2.45 -5.28 -0.88
CA MET A 96 -3.31 -4.45 -1.73
C MET A 96 -4.04 -5.26 -2.80
N ARG A 97 -5.32 -4.95 -3.03
CA ARG A 97 -6.25 -5.68 -3.91
C ARG A 97 -7.14 -4.77 -4.74
N LEU A 98 -7.48 -5.20 -5.96
CA LEU A 98 -8.49 -4.59 -6.81
C LEU A 98 -9.89 -4.87 -6.26
N LYS A 99 -10.77 -3.87 -6.20
CA LYS A 99 -12.13 -4.00 -5.64
C LYS A 99 -13.01 -5.04 -6.36
N ASP A 100 -12.77 -5.29 -7.66
CA ASP A 100 -13.60 -6.20 -8.48
C ASP A 100 -13.12 -7.65 -8.54
N LYS A 101 -11.90 -7.96 -8.05
CA LYS A 101 -11.40 -9.35 -8.04
C LYS A 101 -11.82 -10.01 -6.73
N ARG A 102 -12.93 -10.75 -6.76
CA ARG A 102 -13.38 -11.64 -5.66
C ARG A 102 -12.22 -12.52 -5.20
N HIS A 103 -11.59 -12.17 -4.09
CA HIS A 103 -10.51 -12.94 -3.49
C HIS A 103 -11.11 -14.18 -2.79
N ARG A 104 -10.83 -15.37 -3.31
CA ARG A 104 -10.98 -16.60 -2.51
C ARG A 104 -9.75 -16.68 -1.60
N HIS A 105 -9.95 -16.50 -0.31
CA HIS A 105 -8.95 -16.88 0.67
C HIS A 105 -8.75 -18.41 0.59
N PRO A 106 -7.52 -18.92 0.52
CA PRO A 106 -7.30 -20.29 0.95
C PRO A 106 -7.76 -20.39 2.42
N PRO A 107 -8.49 -21.45 2.82
CA PRO A 107 -9.02 -21.55 4.16
C PRO A 107 -7.89 -21.40 5.17
N THR A 108 -8.01 -20.37 6.01
CA THR A 108 -7.13 -20.13 7.14
C THR A 108 -7.11 -21.41 7.95
N ALA A 109 -5.94 -22.06 8.07
CA ALA A 109 -5.77 -23.17 9.00
C ALA A 109 -6.05 -22.62 10.40
N GLY A 110 -7.25 -22.91 10.92
CA GLY A 110 -7.63 -22.54 12.28
C GLY A 110 -6.65 -23.16 13.27
N PRO A 111 -6.51 -22.56 14.47
CA PRO A 111 -5.75 -23.19 15.54
C PRO A 111 -6.33 -24.59 15.81
N PRO A 112 -5.49 -25.59 16.14
CA PRO A 112 -5.95 -26.94 16.42
C PRO A 112 -6.99 -26.88 17.55
N ALA A 113 -8.21 -27.35 17.27
CA ALA A 113 -9.27 -27.41 18.25
C ALA A 113 -8.82 -28.28 19.43
N GLU A 114 -8.71 -27.71 20.62
CA GLU A 114 -8.56 -28.46 21.86
C GLU A 114 -9.79 -29.35 22.06
N ASP A 115 -9.58 -30.67 22.00
CA ASP A 115 -10.53 -31.75 22.25
C ASP A 115 -11.01 -31.70 23.70
N THR A 116 -12.00 -30.85 24.00
CA THR A 116 -12.64 -30.86 25.32
C THR A 116 -13.80 -31.87 25.29
N ARG A 117 -13.51 -33.13 25.63
CA ARG A 117 -14.55 -34.16 25.83
C ARG A 117 -15.32 -33.88 27.13
N PRO A 118 -16.67 -33.87 27.12
CA PRO A 118 -17.43 -33.84 28.37
C PRO A 118 -17.45 -35.22 29.01
N LEU A 119 -17.01 -35.30 30.27
CA LEU A 119 -17.18 -36.45 31.15
C LEU A 119 -18.69 -36.73 31.31
N LYS A 120 -19.16 -37.89 30.85
CA LYS A 120 -20.48 -38.42 31.22
C LYS A 120 -20.43 -38.92 32.66
N THR A 121 -21.02 -38.16 33.58
CA THR A 121 -21.52 -38.68 34.86
C THR A 121 -22.84 -39.41 34.61
N LYS A 122 -22.94 -40.65 35.08
CA LYS A 122 -24.21 -41.38 35.22
C LYS A 122 -24.47 -41.64 36.71
N PRO A 123 -25.75 -41.63 37.14
CA PRO A 123 -26.16 -41.95 38.51
C PRO A 123 -26.03 -43.44 38.83
#